data_AF-K1PPW5-F1
#
_entry.id   AF-K1PPW5-F1
#
_cell.length_a   1.000
_cell.length_b   1.000
_cell.length_c   1.000
_cell.angle_alpha   90.00
_cell.angle_beta   90.00
_cell.angle_gamma   90.00
#
_symmetry.space_group_name_H-M   'P 1'
#
loop_
_entity.id
_entity.type
_entity.pdbx_description
1 polymer ?
#
loop_
_entity_poly.entity_id
_entity_poly.type
_entity_poly.pdbx_seq_one_letter_code
_entity_poly.pdbx_strand_id
1 'polypeptide(L)'
;DLRFFLLILVVFILSFGVTYHANLYPNAPQQWSVLKDVLYYPYWQMYGELSLENIEGKEPSEDAGTCTKNETLWRLGKMERCPEKSFLAVMVMAAFLLLTNVLLLNLLIAMFSDTVKKVHDNSEKEWRFHRFSLVYEYYNKPFLFQPLNILVYIFWPFRRYFCKEDSFRKKLNEGDREALSKLQREAMEVYRRSGWTLEKDKIDKETQTTV
;
A
#
# COMPACT_ATOMS: atom_id res chain seq x y z
N ASP A 1 -5.91 -12.74 -4.47
CA ASP A 1 -6.54 -12.88 -3.14
C ASP A 1 -6.86 -11.54 -2.51
N LEU A 2 -5.87 -10.67 -2.30
CA LEU A 2 -6.11 -9.33 -1.76
C LEU A 2 -7.17 -8.51 -2.51
N ARG A 3 -7.15 -8.50 -3.86
CA ARG A 3 -8.12 -7.74 -4.67
C ARG A 3 -9.56 -8.20 -4.43
N PHE A 4 -9.78 -9.52 -4.34
CA PHE A 4 -11.09 -10.09 -4.06
C PHE A 4 -11.55 -9.75 -2.65
N PHE A 5 -10.66 -9.81 -1.68
CA PHE A 5 -10.95 -9.40 -0.31
C PHE A 5 -11.36 -7.92 -0.22
N LEU A 6 -10.63 -7.03 -0.89
CA LEU A 6 -10.96 -5.60 -0.94
C LEU A 6 -12.33 -5.35 -1.58
N LEU A 7 -12.70 -6.11 -2.61
CA LEU A 7 -14.04 -6.03 -3.19
C LEU A 7 -15.13 -6.45 -2.19
N ILE A 8 -14.92 -7.53 -1.43
CA ILE A 8 -15.85 -7.96 -0.38
C ILE A 8 -16.01 -6.87 0.68
N LEU A 9 -14.90 -6.24 1.12
CA LEU A 9 -14.92 -5.14 2.07
C LEU A 9 -15.75 -3.95 1.55
N VAL A 10 -15.54 -3.56 0.29
CA VAL A 10 -16.29 -2.46 -0.33
C VAL A 10 -17.79 -2.77 -0.43
N VAL A 11 -18.17 -3.99 -0.82
CA VAL A 11 -19.57 -4.43 -0.87
C VAL A 11 -20.21 -4.38 0.51
N PHE A 12 -19.48 -4.82 1.54
CA PHE A 12 -19.97 -4.81 2.92
C PHE A 12 -20.17 -3.39 3.45
N ILE A 13 -19.22 -2.49 3.21
CA ILE A 13 -19.31 -1.06 3.56
C ILE A 13 -20.51 -0.40 2.86
N LEU A 14 -20.68 -0.64 1.56
CA LEU A 14 -21.81 -0.09 0.80
C LEU A 14 -23.16 -0.61 1.30
N SER A 15 -23.27 -1.91 1.57
CA SER A 15 -24.50 -2.50 2.11
C SER A 15 -24.87 -1.86 3.45
N PHE A 16 -23.92 -1.76 4.37
CA PHE A 16 -24.14 -1.11 5.66
C PHE A 16 -24.49 0.38 5.50
N GLY A 17 -23.74 1.12 4.69
CA GLY A 17 -23.97 2.55 4.46
C GLY A 17 -25.36 2.87 3.92
N VAL A 18 -25.85 2.08 2.97
CA VAL A 18 -27.20 2.23 2.42
C VAL A 18 -28.24 1.92 3.50
N THR A 19 -28.09 0.82 4.24
CA THR A 19 -29.01 0.48 5.34
C THR A 19 -29.01 1.53 6.45
N TYR A 20 -27.84 2.05 6.83
CA TYR A 20 -27.66 3.09 7.82
C TYR A 20 -28.38 4.38 7.38
N HIS A 21 -28.05 4.89 6.19
CA HIS A 21 -28.64 6.12 5.67
C HIS A 21 -30.15 6.00 5.44
N ALA A 22 -30.64 4.85 4.96
CA ALA A 22 -32.07 4.63 4.71
C ALA A 22 -32.91 4.63 6.02
N ASN A 23 -32.34 4.15 7.13
CA ASN A 23 -33.02 4.15 8.43
C ASN A 23 -32.98 5.51 9.15
N LEU A 24 -31.92 6.30 8.94
CA LEU A 24 -31.74 7.59 9.60
C LEU A 24 -32.42 8.75 8.86
N TYR A 25 -32.47 8.70 7.53
CA TYR A 25 -33.00 9.77 6.68
C TYR A 25 -34.01 9.22 5.67
N PRO A 26 -35.23 8.82 6.11
CA PRO A 26 -36.25 8.31 5.21
C PRO A 26 -36.71 9.39 4.22
N ASN A 27 -36.96 9.04 2.95
CA ASN A 27 -37.38 9.98 1.90
C ASN A 27 -36.36 11.10 1.57
N ALA A 28 -35.06 10.82 1.69
CA ALA A 28 -34.02 11.73 1.22
C ALA A 28 -34.14 11.97 -0.31
N PRO A 29 -33.89 13.19 -0.81
CA PRO A 29 -33.95 13.48 -2.24
C PRO A 29 -32.80 12.77 -2.97
N GLN A 30 -32.99 12.48 -4.26
CA GLN A 30 -31.95 11.88 -5.09
C GLN A 30 -30.89 12.93 -5.43
N GLN A 31 -29.82 13.00 -4.64
CA GLN A 31 -28.72 13.94 -4.81
C GLN A 31 -27.37 13.26 -4.57
N TRP A 32 -26.32 13.76 -5.24
CA TRP A 32 -24.96 13.20 -5.12
C TRP A 32 -24.39 13.25 -3.71
N SER A 33 -24.86 14.17 -2.86
CA SER A 33 -24.49 14.21 -1.45
C SER A 33 -24.91 12.94 -0.70
N VAL A 34 -26.05 12.32 -1.03
CA VAL A 34 -26.48 11.07 -0.39
C VAL A 34 -25.47 9.95 -0.65
N LEU A 35 -24.94 9.85 -1.87
CA LEU A 35 -23.92 8.85 -2.19
C LEU A 35 -22.62 9.09 -1.40
N LYS A 36 -22.24 10.36 -1.23
CA LYS A 36 -21.10 10.74 -0.40
C LYS A 36 -21.34 10.31 1.05
N ASP A 37 -22.50 10.60 1.61
CA ASP A 37 -22.82 10.33 3.02
C ASP A 37 -22.88 8.82 3.30
N VAL A 38 -23.47 8.04 2.38
CA VAL A 38 -23.51 6.57 2.42
C VAL A 38 -22.13 5.93 2.50
N LEU A 39 -21.11 6.55 1.89
CA LEU A 39 -19.73 6.03 1.93
C LEU A 39 -18.92 6.63 3.08
N TYR A 40 -19.11 7.91 3.36
CA TYR A 40 -18.33 8.68 4.32
C TYR A 40 -18.55 8.16 5.74
N TYR A 41 -19.81 8.03 6.20
CA TYR A 41 -20.08 7.64 7.58
C TYR A 41 -19.54 6.24 7.93
N PRO A 42 -19.82 5.17 7.17
CA PRO A 42 -19.24 3.84 7.42
C PRO A 42 -17.72 3.81 7.44
N TYR A 43 -17.08 4.60 6.58
CA TYR A 43 -15.63 4.66 6.49
C TYR A 43 -15.02 5.22 7.78
N TRP A 44 -15.53 6.34 8.30
CA TRP A 44 -15.07 6.92 9.56
C TRP A 44 -15.43 6.08 10.78
N GLN A 45 -16.60 5.44 10.76
CA GLN A 45 -17.02 4.50 11.81
C GLN A 45 -16.06 3.30 11.92
N MET A 46 -15.49 2.83 10.82
CA MET A 46 -14.46 1.79 10.84
C MET A 46 -13.22 2.22 11.62
N TYR A 47 -12.86 3.51 11.60
CA TYR A 47 -11.73 4.06 12.36
C TYR A 47 -12.09 4.49 13.79
N GLY A 48 -13.34 4.26 14.23
CA GLY A 48 -13.79 4.54 15.59
C GLY A 48 -14.51 5.88 15.78
N GLU A 49 -14.76 6.64 14.73
CA GLU A 49 -15.56 7.86 14.81
C GLU A 49 -17.04 7.51 14.59
N LEU A 50 -17.76 7.30 15.70
CA LEU A 50 -19.10 6.68 15.68
C LEU A 50 -20.25 7.65 15.42
N SER A 51 -20.02 8.97 15.48
CA SER A 51 -21.04 10.02 15.36
C SER A 51 -22.35 9.66 16.09
N LEU A 52 -22.24 9.26 17.36
CA LEU A 52 -23.36 8.76 18.16
C LEU A 52 -24.54 9.73 18.22
N GLU A 53 -24.24 11.03 18.18
CA GLU A 53 -25.23 12.11 18.12
C GLU A 53 -26.23 11.95 16.97
N ASN A 54 -25.79 11.39 15.84
CA ASN A 54 -26.67 11.17 14.70
C ASN A 54 -27.62 9.99 14.93
N ILE A 55 -27.21 8.99 15.71
CA ILE A 55 -27.95 7.73 15.90
C ILE A 55 -28.92 7.83 17.08
N GLU A 56 -28.51 8.53 18.13
CA GLU A 56 -29.36 8.82 19.29
C GLU A 56 -30.46 9.83 18.95
N GLY A 57 -30.30 10.54 17.82
CA GLY A 57 -31.19 11.56 17.31
C GLY A 57 -30.93 12.88 18.03
N LYS A 58 -30.36 13.86 17.32
CA LYS A 58 -30.27 15.23 17.86
C LYS A 58 -31.68 15.77 18.07
N GLU A 59 -32.05 15.98 19.34
CA GLU A 59 -33.11 16.94 19.62
C GLU A 59 -32.61 18.33 19.24
N PRO A 60 -33.47 19.19 18.68
CA PRO A 60 -33.09 20.57 18.36
C PRO A 60 -32.90 21.35 19.67
N SER A 61 -31.75 21.18 20.33
CA SER A 61 -31.35 21.97 21.49
C SER A 61 -30.39 23.09 21.05
N GLU A 62 -30.53 24.24 21.70
CA GLU A 62 -30.00 25.56 21.31
C GLU A 62 -28.47 25.63 21.18
N ASP A 63 -27.72 24.62 21.63
CA ASP A 63 -26.25 24.61 21.63
C ASP A 63 -25.60 23.78 20.49
N ALA A 64 -26.39 23.07 19.66
CA ALA A 64 -25.90 22.34 18.49
C ALA A 64 -26.65 22.77 17.21
N GLY A 65 -26.06 23.68 16.46
CA GLY A 65 -26.72 24.46 15.40
C GLY A 65 -27.51 23.70 14.33
N THR A 66 -28.63 24.31 13.94
CA THR A 66 -29.20 24.38 12.57
C THR A 66 -29.56 23.09 11.83
N CYS A 67 -30.07 22.05 12.50
CA CYS A 67 -30.83 21.00 11.81
C CYS A 67 -32.35 21.26 11.88
N THR A 68 -33.09 20.92 10.83
CA THR A 68 -34.56 21.11 10.76
C THR A 68 -35.27 19.80 10.47
N LYS A 69 -36.43 19.59 11.10
CA LYS A 69 -37.38 18.51 10.76
C LYS A 69 -38.38 18.93 9.69
N ASN A 70 -38.46 20.21 9.35
CA ASN A 70 -39.42 20.73 8.37
C ASN A 70 -39.02 20.35 6.94
N GLU A 71 -39.87 19.56 6.27
CA GLU A 71 -39.67 19.05 4.90
C GLU A 71 -39.28 20.12 3.89
N THR A 72 -39.92 21.27 3.97
CA THR A 72 -39.68 22.36 3.02
C THR A 72 -38.28 22.93 3.15
N LEU A 73 -37.76 23.10 4.38
CA LEU A 73 -36.50 23.77 4.63
C LEU A 73 -35.28 22.91 4.24
N TRP A 74 -35.31 21.61 4.54
CA TRP A 74 -34.21 20.72 4.17
C TRP A 74 -34.25 20.32 2.69
N ARG A 75 -35.43 20.19 2.05
CA ARG A 75 -35.51 19.88 0.61
C ARG A 75 -34.99 21.02 -0.26
N LEU A 76 -35.14 22.27 0.19
CA LEU A 76 -34.58 23.47 -0.44
C LEU A 76 -33.07 23.67 -0.16
N GLY A 77 -32.43 22.80 0.65
CA GLY A 77 -31.01 22.89 0.98
C GLY A 77 -30.64 24.10 1.85
N LYS A 78 -31.62 24.75 2.50
CA LYS A 78 -31.38 25.93 3.35
C LYS A 78 -30.83 25.56 4.73
N MET A 79 -31.14 24.36 5.21
CA MET A 79 -30.73 23.81 6.51
C MET A 79 -30.56 22.30 6.41
N GLU A 80 -29.71 21.73 7.26
CA GLU A 80 -29.48 20.28 7.29
C GLU A 80 -30.66 19.54 7.92
N ARG A 81 -30.89 18.30 7.52
CA ARG A 81 -31.97 17.48 8.07
C ARG A 81 -31.53 16.82 9.37
N CYS A 82 -32.38 16.88 10.41
CA CYS A 82 -32.10 16.13 11.64
C CYS A 82 -32.31 14.61 11.41
N PRO A 83 -31.43 13.76 11.95
CA PRO A 83 -31.58 12.30 11.84
C PRO A 83 -32.75 11.78 12.69
N GLU A 84 -33.39 10.71 12.21
CA GLU A 84 -34.44 10.01 12.93
C GLU A 84 -33.86 8.90 13.82
N LYS A 85 -34.37 8.79 15.05
CA LYS A 85 -33.95 7.75 15.99
C LYS A 85 -34.50 6.40 15.55
N SER A 86 -33.61 5.48 15.19
CA SER A 86 -33.97 4.11 14.80
C SER A 86 -33.16 3.08 15.57
N PHE A 87 -33.85 2.18 16.28
CA PHE A 87 -33.20 1.05 16.98
C PHE A 87 -32.48 0.10 16.01
N LEU A 88 -33.01 -0.07 14.79
CA LEU A 88 -32.39 -0.90 13.77
C LEU A 88 -31.03 -0.33 13.33
N ALA A 89 -30.92 1.00 13.21
CA ALA A 89 -29.65 1.64 12.86
C ALA A 89 -28.57 1.38 13.91
N VAL A 90 -28.92 1.41 15.20
CA VAL A 90 -28.01 1.07 16.32
C VAL A 90 -27.54 -0.38 16.21
N MET A 91 -28.47 -1.32 16.04
CA MET A 91 -28.15 -2.75 15.94
C MET A 91 -27.26 -3.06 14.74
N VAL A 92 -27.57 -2.49 13.59
CA VAL A 92 -26.82 -2.67 12.34
C VAL A 92 -25.42 -2.06 12.44
N MET A 93 -25.28 -0.89 13.09
CA MET A 93 -23.97 -0.30 13.39
C MET A 93 -23.13 -1.20 14.29
N ALA A 94 -23.70 -1.69 15.39
CA ALA A 94 -22.96 -2.57 16.31
C ALA A 94 -22.46 -3.84 15.60
N ALA A 95 -23.32 -4.46 14.77
CA ALA A 95 -22.94 -5.62 13.95
C ALA A 95 -21.84 -5.26 12.92
N PHE A 96 -21.94 -4.11 12.27
CA PHE A 96 -20.95 -3.62 11.31
C PHE A 96 -19.58 -3.41 11.95
N LEU A 97 -19.53 -2.78 13.12
CA LEU A 97 -18.27 -2.53 13.85
C LEU A 97 -17.61 -3.85 14.26
N LEU A 98 -18.39 -4.82 14.75
CA LEU A 98 -17.87 -6.13 15.12
C LEU A 98 -17.30 -6.84 13.89
N LEU A 99 -18.08 -6.95 12.81
CA LEU A 99 -17.65 -7.66 11.61
C LEU A 99 -16.45 -6.98 10.93
N THR A 100 -16.43 -5.65 10.87
CA THR A 100 -15.35 -4.94 10.18
C THR A 100 -14.07 -4.92 11.01
N ASN A 101 -14.14 -4.58 12.30
CA ASN A 101 -12.94 -4.44 13.13
C ASN A 101 -12.39 -5.78 13.63
N VAL A 102 -13.27 -6.72 14.02
CA VAL A 102 -12.82 -8.00 14.59
C VAL A 102 -12.49 -9.01 13.50
N LEU A 103 -13.26 -9.03 12.41
CA LEU A 103 -13.12 -10.05 11.37
C LEU A 103 -12.39 -9.50 10.13
N LEU A 104 -12.97 -8.51 9.44
CA LEU A 104 -12.47 -8.12 8.12
C LEU A 104 -11.10 -7.43 8.18
N LEU A 105 -10.89 -6.43 9.04
CA LEU A 105 -9.60 -5.73 9.14
C LEU A 105 -8.49 -6.67 9.61
N ASN A 106 -8.77 -7.53 10.59
CA ASN A 106 -7.78 -8.49 11.09
C ASN A 106 -7.37 -9.51 10.01
N LEU A 107 -8.32 -10.01 9.23
CA LEU A 107 -8.02 -10.88 8.10
C LEU A 107 -7.29 -10.14 6.98
N LEU A 108 -7.64 -8.88 6.70
CA LEU A 108 -6.94 -8.05 5.71
C LEU A 108 -5.47 -7.90 6.06
N ILE A 109 -5.18 -7.55 7.33
CA ILE A 109 -3.82 -7.43 7.84
C ILE A 109 -3.07 -8.76 7.72
N ALA A 110 -3.72 -9.89 8.06
CA ALA A 110 -3.12 -11.21 7.92
C ALA A 110 -2.75 -11.54 6.47
N MET A 111 -3.66 -11.31 5.51
CA MET A 111 -3.41 -11.54 4.08
C MET A 111 -2.33 -10.62 3.52
N PHE A 112 -2.29 -9.36 3.96
CA PHE A 112 -1.21 -8.44 3.58
C PHE A 112 0.14 -8.94 4.08
N SER A 113 0.22 -9.35 5.34
CA SER A 113 1.46 -9.88 5.93
C SER A 113 1.97 -11.11 5.17
N ASP A 114 1.07 -12.05 4.83
CA ASP A 114 1.41 -13.23 4.04
C ASP A 114 1.90 -12.85 2.62
N THR A 115 1.18 -11.96 1.95
CA THR A 115 1.55 -11.50 0.60
C THR A 115 2.91 -10.79 0.61
N VAL A 116 3.17 -9.93 1.60
CA VAL A 116 4.45 -9.23 1.75
C VAL A 116 5.58 -10.24 1.91
N LYS A 117 5.40 -11.26 2.78
CA LYS A 117 6.42 -12.32 2.97
C LYS A 117 6.69 -13.08 1.68
N LYS A 118 5.63 -13.49 0.97
CA LYS A 118 5.76 -14.23 -0.30
C LYS A 118 6.43 -13.43 -1.40
N VAL A 119 6.18 -12.11 -1.45
CA VAL A 119 6.67 -11.21 -2.50
C VAL A 119 8.04 -10.59 -2.16
N HIS A 120 8.47 -10.62 -0.90
CA HIS A 120 9.69 -9.98 -0.43
C HIS A 120 10.93 -10.46 -1.20
N ASP A 121 11.16 -11.77 -1.27
CA ASP A 121 12.37 -12.35 -1.87
C ASP A 121 12.49 -12.05 -3.36
N ASN A 122 11.36 -12.04 -4.09
CA ASN A 122 11.36 -11.71 -5.50
C ASN A 122 11.53 -10.20 -5.73
N SER A 123 10.89 -9.38 -4.90
CA SER A 123 11.05 -7.92 -4.96
C SER A 123 12.48 -7.49 -4.66
N GLU A 124 13.19 -8.18 -3.76
CA GLU A 124 14.58 -7.86 -3.46
C GLU A 124 15.51 -8.14 -4.66
N LYS A 125 15.30 -9.24 -5.37
CA LYS A 125 16.07 -9.55 -6.59
C LYS A 125 15.86 -8.49 -7.66
N GLU A 126 14.60 -8.13 -7.92
CA GLU A 126 14.25 -7.07 -8.87
C GLU A 126 14.83 -5.71 -8.44
N TRP A 127 14.75 -5.38 -7.14
CA TRP A 127 15.34 -4.17 -6.60
C TRP A 127 16.86 -4.13 -6.80
N ARG A 128 17.58 -5.24 -6.57
CA ARG A 128 19.03 -5.32 -6.81
C ARG A 128 19.38 -5.08 -8.29
N PHE A 129 18.55 -5.58 -9.21
CA PHE A 129 18.72 -5.33 -10.65
C PHE A 129 18.48 -3.86 -11.01
N HIS A 130 17.35 -3.29 -10.58
CA HIS A 130 17.04 -1.87 -10.81
C HIS A 130 18.04 -0.94 -10.15
N ARG A 131 18.54 -1.29 -8.96
CA ARG A 131 19.59 -0.54 -8.25
C ARG A 131 20.85 -0.44 -9.10
N PHE A 132 21.28 -1.52 -9.74
CA PHE A 132 22.43 -1.46 -10.65
C PHE A 132 22.17 -0.51 -11.81
N SER A 133 21.00 -0.60 -12.46
CA SER A 133 20.63 0.31 -13.55
C SER A 133 20.65 1.78 -13.10
N LEU A 134 20.11 2.06 -11.92
CA LEU A 134 20.06 3.40 -11.35
C LEU A 134 21.46 3.93 -11.04
N VAL A 135 22.32 3.13 -10.39
CA VAL A 135 23.71 3.50 -10.12
C VAL A 135 24.47 3.77 -11.43
N TYR A 136 24.27 2.95 -12.46
CA TYR A 136 24.88 3.13 -13.77
C TYR A 136 24.43 4.43 -14.45
N GLU A 137 23.13 4.77 -14.38
CA GLU A 137 22.61 6.01 -14.92
C GLU A 137 23.20 7.23 -14.20
N TYR A 138 23.16 7.23 -12.86
CA TYR A 138 23.67 8.34 -12.04
C TYR A 138 25.17 8.55 -12.18
N TYR A 139 25.95 7.49 -12.43
CA TYR A 139 27.38 7.62 -12.68
C TYR A 139 27.70 8.51 -13.89
N ASN A 140 26.90 8.41 -14.95
CA ASN A 140 27.10 9.16 -16.19
C ASN A 140 26.46 10.55 -16.16
N LYS A 141 25.68 10.88 -15.12
CA LYS A 141 25.07 12.20 -15.00
C LYS A 141 26.09 13.22 -14.46
N PRO A 142 26.04 14.46 -14.95
CA PRO A 142 26.86 15.51 -14.38
C PRO A 142 26.44 15.81 -12.94
N PHE A 143 27.43 16.12 -12.12
CA PHE A 143 27.27 16.36 -10.68
C PHE A 143 26.37 17.56 -10.33
N LEU A 144 26.16 18.49 -11.28
CA LEU A 144 25.43 19.72 -11.00
C LEU A 144 23.92 19.48 -10.84
N PHE A 145 23.34 20.18 -9.86
CA PHE A 145 21.90 20.13 -9.59
C PHE A 145 21.07 20.57 -10.80
N GLN A 146 19.83 20.10 -10.87
CA GLN A 146 18.97 20.12 -12.06
C GLN A 146 18.89 21.49 -12.80
N PRO A 147 18.73 22.64 -12.13
CA PRO A 147 18.85 23.98 -12.73
C PRO A 147 20.20 24.33 -13.38
N LEU A 148 21.34 23.96 -12.79
CA LEU A 148 22.67 24.29 -13.32
C LEU A 148 23.19 23.27 -14.35
N ASN A 149 22.44 22.21 -14.61
CA ASN A 149 22.80 21.21 -15.61
C ASN A 149 22.90 21.82 -17.03
N ILE A 150 22.21 22.94 -17.31
CA ILE A 150 22.31 23.67 -18.59
C ILE A 150 23.75 24.12 -18.87
N LEU A 151 24.47 24.61 -17.85
CA LEU A 151 25.86 25.04 -18.00
C LEU A 151 26.76 23.85 -18.37
N VAL A 152 26.49 22.66 -17.81
CA VAL A 152 27.22 21.44 -18.18
C VAL A 152 27.05 21.15 -19.66
N TYR A 153 25.82 21.18 -20.19
CA TYR A 153 25.59 20.91 -21.62
C TYR A 153 26.26 21.93 -22.54
N ILE A 154 26.37 23.20 -22.12
CA ILE A 154 27.08 24.24 -22.87
C ILE A 154 28.60 23.97 -22.90
N PHE A 155 29.20 23.56 -21.78
CA PHE A 155 30.64 23.25 -21.69
C PHE A 155 31.01 21.80 -22.05
N TRP A 156 30.01 20.94 -22.25
CA TRP A 156 30.16 19.52 -22.61
C TRP A 156 30.98 19.27 -23.88
N PRO A 157 30.77 19.99 -25.01
CA PRO A 157 31.59 19.79 -26.22
C PRO A 157 33.07 20.15 -25.97
N PHE A 158 33.34 21.18 -25.16
CA PHE A 158 34.70 21.54 -24.75
C PHE A 158 35.32 20.42 -23.92
N ARG A 159 34.61 19.94 -22.89
CA ARG A 159 35.10 18.85 -22.01
C ARG A 159 35.33 17.54 -22.76
N ARG A 160 34.50 17.20 -23.75
CA ARG A 160 34.66 15.98 -24.57
C ARG A 160 35.88 16.06 -25.50
N TYR A 161 36.32 17.26 -25.85
CA TYR A 161 37.55 17.48 -26.62
C TYR A 161 38.81 17.26 -25.76
N PHE A 162 38.77 17.63 -24.47
CA PHE A 162 39.91 17.55 -23.55
C PHE A 162 39.98 16.29 -22.67
N CYS A 163 38.86 15.62 -22.36
CA CYS A 163 38.81 14.41 -21.53
C CYS A 163 38.06 13.28 -22.24
N LYS A 164 38.72 12.14 -22.43
CA LYS A 164 38.23 10.98 -23.21
C LYS A 164 38.07 9.68 -22.39
N GLU A 165 38.13 9.76 -21.07
CA GLU A 165 38.18 8.56 -20.23
C GLU A 165 36.79 8.22 -19.65
N ASP A 166 36.22 7.09 -20.08
CA ASP A 166 35.05 6.48 -19.45
C ASP A 166 35.48 5.83 -18.12
N SER A 167 35.30 6.54 -17.01
CA SER A 167 35.79 6.13 -15.69
C SER A 167 35.02 4.97 -15.05
N PHE A 168 33.85 4.58 -15.57
CA PHE A 168 33.05 3.50 -14.98
C PHE A 168 33.72 2.13 -15.10
N ARG A 169 34.49 1.92 -16.17
CA ARG A 169 35.24 0.68 -16.38
C ARG A 169 36.64 0.81 -15.78
N LYS A 170 36.87 0.10 -14.68
CA LYS A 170 38.22 -0.11 -14.17
C LYS A 170 38.98 -1.05 -15.13
N LYS A 171 39.99 -0.52 -15.83
CA LYS A 171 40.95 -1.35 -16.57
C LYS A 171 41.87 -2.02 -15.55
N LEU A 172 41.91 -3.36 -15.55
CA LEU A 172 42.84 -4.14 -14.72
C LEU A 172 44.13 -4.38 -15.48
N ASN A 173 45.27 -4.36 -14.77
CA ASN A 173 46.54 -4.82 -15.30
C ASN A 173 46.52 -6.33 -15.54
N GLU A 174 47.42 -6.84 -16.40
CA GLU A 174 47.46 -8.27 -16.71
C GLU A 174 47.69 -9.14 -15.46
N GLY A 175 48.58 -8.72 -14.55
CA GLY A 175 48.83 -9.42 -13.29
C GLY A 175 47.60 -9.49 -12.37
N ASP A 176 46.87 -8.38 -12.21
CA ASP A 176 45.63 -8.34 -11.43
C ASP A 176 44.54 -9.20 -12.06
N ARG A 177 44.49 -9.25 -13.40
CA ARG A 177 43.52 -10.07 -14.14
C ARG A 177 43.81 -11.55 -13.95
N GLU A 178 45.07 -11.95 -13.95
CA GLU A 178 45.47 -13.33 -13.66
C GLU A 178 45.16 -13.70 -12.21
N ALA A 179 45.49 -12.84 -11.24
CA ALA A 179 45.16 -13.05 -9.83
C ALA A 179 43.65 -13.18 -9.60
N LEU A 180 42.84 -12.31 -10.22
CA LEU A 180 41.37 -12.38 -10.17
C LEU A 180 40.86 -13.71 -10.75
N SER A 181 41.44 -14.18 -11.86
CA SER A 181 41.03 -15.45 -12.48
C SER A 181 41.33 -16.66 -11.59
N LYS A 182 42.46 -16.66 -10.88
CA LYS A 182 42.81 -17.70 -9.90
C LYS A 182 41.84 -17.67 -8.73
N LEU A 183 41.56 -16.49 -8.18
CA LEU A 183 40.60 -16.31 -7.09
C LEU A 183 39.19 -16.77 -7.48
N GLN A 184 38.74 -16.48 -8.70
CA GLN A 184 37.46 -16.96 -9.22
C GLN A 184 37.40 -18.50 -9.31
N ARG A 185 38.48 -19.14 -9.76
CA ARG A 185 38.57 -20.61 -9.81
C ARG A 185 38.53 -21.23 -8.43
N GLU A 186 39.34 -20.72 -7.50
CA GLU A 186 39.38 -21.20 -6.11
C GLU A 186 38.01 -21.06 -5.43
N ALA A 187 37.35 -19.90 -5.58
CA ALA A 187 36.02 -19.68 -5.05
C ALA A 187 34.98 -20.64 -5.66
N MET A 188 35.05 -20.90 -6.96
CA MET A 188 34.17 -21.86 -7.65
C MET A 188 34.42 -23.30 -7.18
N GLU A 189 35.66 -23.69 -6.93
CA GLU A 189 35.99 -25.01 -6.39
C GLU A 189 35.47 -25.21 -4.96
N VAL A 190 35.62 -24.19 -4.10
CA VAL A 190 35.07 -24.19 -2.74
C VAL A 190 33.55 -24.31 -2.79
N TYR A 191 32.88 -23.49 -3.60
CA TYR A 191 31.42 -23.53 -3.77
C TYR A 191 30.95 -24.91 -4.24
N ARG A 192 31.60 -25.48 -5.26
CA ARG A 192 31.30 -26.82 -5.77
C ARG A 192 31.44 -27.87 -4.67
N ARG A 193 32.53 -27.83 -3.90
CA ARG A 193 32.78 -28.77 -2.79
C ARG A 193 31.69 -28.68 -1.72
N SER A 194 31.30 -27.46 -1.34
CA SER A 194 30.19 -27.23 -0.40
C SER A 194 28.85 -27.77 -0.91
N GLY A 195 28.59 -27.68 -2.22
CA GLY A 195 27.43 -28.30 -2.85
C GLY A 195 27.42 -29.82 -2.69
N TRP A 196 28.54 -30.47 -3.02
CA TRP A 196 28.69 -31.93 -2.85
C TRP A 196 28.54 -32.40 -1.41
N THR A 197 29.05 -31.65 -0.43
CA THR A 197 28.90 -32.01 0.98
C THR A 197 27.44 -31.90 1.44
N LEU A 198 26.74 -30.83 1.05
CA LEU A 198 25.31 -30.68 1.37
C LEU A 198 24.45 -31.78 0.76
N GLU A 199 24.79 -32.21 -0.46
CA GLU A 199 24.06 -33.28 -1.15
C GLU A 199 24.31 -34.65 -0.48
N LYS A 200 25.55 -34.93 -0.08
CA LYS A 200 25.87 -36.12 0.73
C LYS A 200 25.12 -36.12 2.06
N ASP A 201 25.16 -35.00 2.80
CA ASP A 201 24.46 -34.86 4.07
C ASP A 201 22.95 -35.08 3.92
N LYS A 202 22.37 -34.71 2.77
CA LYS A 202 20.96 -34.95 2.47
C LYS A 202 20.68 -36.44 2.24
N ILE A 203 21.51 -37.13 1.46
CA ILE A 203 21.38 -38.58 1.19
C ILE A 203 21.56 -39.38 2.48
N ASP A 204 22.51 -39.00 3.33
CA ASP A 204 22.77 -39.66 4.61
C ASP A 204 21.60 -39.48 5.59
N LYS A 205 20.92 -38.32 5.57
CA LYS A 205 19.71 -38.08 6.39
C LYS A 205 18.49 -38.85 5.88
N GLU A 206 18.31 -38.93 4.56
CA GLU A 206 17.22 -39.70 3.94
C GLU A 206 17.38 -41.20 4.24
N THR A 207 18.60 -41.74 4.14
CA THR A 207 18.86 -43.15 4.46
C THR A 207 18.64 -43.48 5.93
N GLN A 208 18.94 -42.57 6.86
CA GLN A 208 18.69 -42.77 8.30
C GLN A 208 17.21 -42.67 8.70
N THR A 209 16.36 -41.99 7.92
CA THR A 209 14.93 -41.84 8.22
C THR A 209 14.06 -42.94 7.62
N THR A 210 14.59 -43.72 6.68
CA THR A 210 13.93 -44.88 6.05
C THR A 210 14.11 -46.23 6.77
N VAL A 211 14.87 -46.28 7.87
CA VAL A 211 15.13 -47.50 8.67
C VAL A 211 14.31 -47.49 9.95
#